data_AF-A0A257YAM6-F1
#
_entry.id   AF-A0A257YAM6-F1
#
_cell.length_a   1.000
_cell.length_b   1.000
_cell.length_c   1.000
_cell.angle_alpha   90.00
_cell.angle_beta   90.00
_cell.angle_gamma   90.00
#
_symmetry.space_group_name_H-M   'P 1'
#
loop_
_entity.id
_entity.type
_entity.pdbx_description
1 polymer ?
#
loop_
_entity_poly.entity_id
_entity_poly.type
_entity_poly.pdbx_seq_one_letter_code
_entity_poly.pdbx_strand_id
1 'polypeptide(L)'
;DTKTALDVPAGKAQLEARFYRPVFEALAARPHTLGELVDLPELRGQAGSPSLVELAGILIGTAQALPVPFGLSAGARTASLELNRAAVREVAEKRAKTAVVAAPLTGSGLTLTTMEALVYDGLARGVPAELPALLAHVEACMAADAVPLMRDGKRMENAEEARAAVTEGVQWCFENRLPMWRQMGAI
;
A
#
# COMPACT_ATOMS: atom_id res chain seq x y z
N ASP A 1 2.09 9.94 -0.84
CA ASP A 1 2.40 11.09 -1.71
C ASP A 1 3.85 11.50 -1.56
N THR A 2 4.61 11.38 -2.66
CA THR A 2 5.99 11.87 -2.70
C THR A 2 6.02 13.38 -2.79
N LYS A 3 6.89 14.04 -2.01
CA LYS A 3 6.94 15.51 -1.92
C LYS A 3 8.36 16.00 -2.16
N THR A 4 8.48 17.12 -2.87
CA THR A 4 9.77 17.80 -3.03
C THR A 4 10.04 18.82 -1.92
N ALA A 5 9.02 19.26 -1.19
CA ALA A 5 9.18 20.02 0.04
C ALA A 5 9.18 19.06 1.25
N LEU A 6 10.26 19.07 2.02
CA LEU A 6 10.50 18.14 3.12
C LEU A 6 10.77 18.89 4.42
N ASP A 7 10.29 18.33 5.53
CA ASP A 7 10.76 18.71 6.87
C ASP A 7 11.98 17.84 7.20
N VAL A 8 13.12 18.48 7.44
CA VAL A 8 14.39 17.87 7.80
C VAL A 8 14.87 18.43 9.16
N PRO A 9 15.79 17.77 9.88
CA PRO A 9 16.26 18.28 11.19
C PRO A 9 16.79 19.73 11.16
N ALA A 10 17.29 20.19 10.02
CA ALA A 10 17.78 21.55 9.80
C ALA A 10 16.70 22.57 9.37
N GLY A 11 15.42 22.18 9.29
CA GLY A 11 14.31 23.04 8.86
C GLY A 11 13.58 22.49 7.63
N LYS A 12 13.21 23.35 6.69
CA LYS A 12 12.55 22.93 5.43
C LYS A 12 13.58 22.80 4.32
N ALA A 13 13.58 21.66 3.63
CA ALA A 13 14.38 21.43 2.44
C ALA A 13 13.48 21.39 1.20
N GLN A 14 13.93 22.02 0.12
CA GLN A 14 13.29 21.93 -1.19
C GLN A 14 14.18 21.11 -2.11
N LEU A 15 13.74 19.90 -2.42
CA LEU A 15 14.37 19.04 -3.40
C LEU A 15 14.20 19.62 -4.80
N GLU A 16 15.25 19.52 -5.60
CA GLU A 16 15.23 19.99 -6.97
C GLU A 16 14.39 19.03 -7.84
N ALA A 17 13.23 19.50 -8.28
CA ALA A 17 12.24 18.66 -8.95
C ALA A 17 12.79 17.97 -10.21
N ARG A 18 13.72 18.59 -10.93
CA ARG A 18 14.34 18.00 -12.13
C ARG A 18 15.11 16.70 -11.84
N PHE A 19 15.63 16.54 -10.62
CA PHE A 19 16.37 15.34 -10.22
C PHE A 19 15.48 14.36 -9.45
N TYR A 20 14.59 14.84 -8.59
CA TYR A 20 13.81 13.93 -7.73
C TYR A 20 12.52 13.41 -8.36
N ARG A 21 11.93 14.10 -9.35
CA ARG A 21 10.74 13.56 -10.06
C ARG A 21 11.06 12.26 -10.82
N PRO A 22 12.12 12.17 -11.64
CA PRO A 22 12.48 10.92 -12.32
C PRO A 22 12.74 9.77 -11.33
N VAL A 23 13.36 10.07 -10.19
CA VAL A 23 13.60 9.10 -9.12
C VAL A 23 12.27 8.58 -8.52
N PHE A 24 11.31 9.47 -8.26
CA PHE A 24 9.99 9.06 -7.76
C PHE A 24 9.22 8.23 -8.80
N GLU A 25 9.27 8.61 -10.07
CA GLU A 25 8.63 7.87 -11.16
C GLU A 25 9.24 6.47 -11.32
N ALA A 26 10.57 6.36 -11.26
CA ALA A 26 11.26 5.07 -11.28
C ALA A 26 10.84 4.19 -10.08
N LEU A 27 10.84 4.73 -8.87
CA LEU A 27 10.46 4.00 -7.66
C LEU A 27 8.97 3.61 -7.63
N ALA A 28 8.09 4.40 -8.23
CA ALA A 28 6.67 4.06 -8.37
C ALA A 28 6.46 2.85 -9.29
N ALA A 29 7.33 2.65 -10.29
CA ALA A 29 7.25 1.52 -11.21
C ALA A 29 7.73 0.21 -10.58
N ARG A 30 8.86 0.23 -9.85
CA ARG A 30 9.43 -0.95 -9.16
C ARG A 30 10.48 -0.54 -8.12
N PRO A 31 10.86 -1.45 -7.21
CA PRO A 31 12.09 -1.31 -6.45
C PRO A 31 13.32 -1.15 -7.36
N HIS A 32 14.20 -0.22 -7.00
CA HIS A 32 15.46 0.05 -7.68
C HIS A 32 16.62 0.04 -6.68
N THR A 33 17.79 -0.38 -7.15
CA THR A 33 19.04 -0.13 -6.43
C THR A 33 19.40 1.36 -6.51
N LEU A 34 20.15 1.86 -5.52
CA LEU A 34 20.63 3.24 -5.58
C LEU A 34 21.48 3.50 -6.82
N GLY A 35 22.25 2.49 -7.27
CA GLY A 35 23.04 2.54 -8.51
C GLY A 35 22.19 2.82 -9.74
N GLU A 36 21.09 2.07 -9.91
CA GLU A 36 20.13 2.31 -11.01
C GLU A 36 19.53 3.72 -10.95
N LEU A 37 19.27 4.25 -9.75
CA LEU A 37 18.66 5.58 -9.59
C LEU A 37 19.60 6.72 -9.99
N VAL A 38 20.88 6.66 -9.60
CA VAL A 38 21.85 7.69 -10.03
C VAL A 38 22.21 7.56 -11.51
N ASP A 39 21.99 6.38 -12.09
CA ASP A 39 22.21 6.08 -13.50
C ASP A 39 21.03 6.45 -14.41
N LEU A 40 19.94 6.99 -13.86
CA LEU A 40 18.82 7.49 -14.65
C LEU A 40 19.30 8.55 -15.66
N PRO A 41 18.79 8.55 -16.90
CA PRO A 41 19.21 9.49 -17.95
C PRO A 41 19.13 10.97 -17.54
N GLU A 42 18.16 11.32 -16.70
CA GLU A 42 17.91 12.68 -16.21
C GLU A 42 18.94 13.13 -15.15
N LEU A 43 19.68 12.19 -14.54
CA LEU A 43 20.65 12.46 -13.49
C LEU A 43 22.09 12.25 -13.97
N ARG A 44 22.33 11.21 -14.77
CA ARG A 44 23.68 10.78 -15.16
C ARG A 44 24.46 11.91 -15.84
N GLY A 45 25.60 12.27 -15.23
CA GLY A 45 26.52 13.29 -15.77
C GLY A 45 26.02 14.73 -15.65
N GLN A 46 24.87 14.96 -15.01
CA GLN A 46 24.35 16.30 -14.77
C GLN A 46 25.03 16.94 -13.57
N ALA A 47 25.48 18.18 -13.73
CA ALA A 47 26.04 18.96 -12.63
C ALA A 47 24.98 19.20 -11.55
N GLY A 48 25.33 18.90 -10.29
CA GLY A 48 24.42 19.03 -9.15
C GLY A 48 23.42 17.89 -8.99
N SER A 49 23.53 16.81 -9.76
CA SER A 49 22.74 15.60 -9.54
C SER A 49 23.04 14.98 -8.15
N PRO A 50 22.02 14.43 -7.47
CA PRO A 50 22.20 13.87 -6.13
C PRO A 50 23.09 12.62 -6.18
N SER A 51 23.99 12.50 -5.20
CA SER A 51 24.84 11.31 -5.05
C SER A 51 24.05 10.10 -4.52
N LEU A 52 24.64 8.90 -4.59
CA LEU A 52 24.07 7.68 -3.98
C LEU A 52 23.75 7.87 -2.48
N VAL A 53 24.67 8.51 -1.74
CA VAL A 53 24.54 8.77 -0.31
C VAL A 53 23.42 9.78 -0.04
N GLU A 54 23.33 10.81 -0.87
CA GLU A 54 22.27 11.81 -0.77
C GLU A 54 20.90 11.19 -1.05
N LEU A 55 20.74 10.44 -2.15
CA LEU A 55 19.49 9.75 -2.45
C LEU A 55 19.09 8.82 -1.31
N ALA A 56 20.01 8.01 -0.78
CA ALA A 56 19.71 7.15 0.36
C ALA A 56 19.27 7.95 1.59
N GLY A 57 20.03 8.98 1.96
CA GLY A 57 19.78 9.80 3.14
C GLY A 57 18.45 10.57 3.05
N ILE A 58 18.18 11.19 1.90
CA ILE A 58 16.95 11.95 1.67
C ILE A 58 15.75 11.01 1.58
N LEU A 59 15.80 10.00 0.71
CA LEU A 59 14.62 9.16 0.45
C LEU A 59 14.22 8.36 1.69
N ILE A 60 15.17 7.74 2.38
CA ILE A 60 14.91 6.94 3.57
C ILE A 60 14.68 7.85 4.78
N GLY A 61 15.56 8.84 4.99
CA GLY A 61 15.51 9.72 6.15
C GLY A 61 14.27 10.61 6.21
N THR A 62 13.61 10.85 5.08
CA THR A 62 12.32 11.59 5.03
C THR A 62 11.12 10.71 4.72
N ALA A 63 11.26 9.38 4.86
CA ALA A 63 10.20 8.40 4.66
C ALA A 63 9.51 8.47 3.28
N GLN A 64 10.24 8.92 2.25
CA GLN A 64 9.80 8.93 0.85
C GLN A 64 9.98 7.56 0.18
N ALA A 65 10.89 6.74 0.71
CA ALA A 65 11.11 5.35 0.28
C ALA A 65 11.46 4.45 1.47
N LEU A 66 11.22 3.15 1.31
CA LEU A 66 11.63 2.12 2.28
C LEU A 66 12.86 1.36 1.75
N PRO A 67 13.88 1.13 2.59
CA PRO A 67 14.99 0.26 2.22
C PRO A 67 14.52 -1.19 2.13
N VAL A 68 14.95 -1.88 1.07
CA VAL A 68 14.69 -3.31 0.87
C VAL A 68 16.00 -4.08 1.05
N PRO A 69 16.07 -5.07 1.96
CA PRO A 69 17.26 -5.91 2.11
C PRO A 69 17.67 -6.60 0.80
N PHE A 70 18.98 -6.63 0.53
CA PHE A 70 19.52 -7.28 -0.65
C PHE A 70 19.18 -8.78 -0.68
N GLY A 71 18.77 -9.29 -1.85
CA GLY A 71 18.43 -10.71 -2.03
C GLY A 71 17.00 -11.08 -1.61
N LEU A 72 16.19 -10.13 -1.12
CA LEU A 72 14.74 -10.33 -0.99
C LEU A 72 14.05 -10.02 -2.32
N SER A 73 13.30 -10.99 -2.84
CA SER A 73 12.39 -10.78 -3.97
C SER A 73 11.00 -10.40 -3.47
N ALA A 74 10.27 -9.62 -4.26
CA ALA A 74 8.85 -9.32 -4.02
C ALA A 74 7.92 -10.54 -4.14
N GLY A 75 8.45 -11.72 -4.53
CA GLY A 75 7.69 -12.97 -4.50
C GLY A 75 7.19 -13.27 -3.08
N ALA A 76 5.86 -13.33 -2.93
CA ALA A 76 5.23 -13.65 -1.67
C ALA A 76 5.69 -15.03 -1.19
N ARG A 77 6.23 -15.11 0.04
CA ARG A 77 6.59 -16.40 0.64
C ARG A 77 5.31 -17.10 1.08
N THR A 78 5.15 -18.38 0.78
CA THR A 78 3.95 -19.18 1.13
C THR A 78 3.53 -19.02 2.59
N ALA A 79 4.49 -19.06 3.52
CA ALA A 79 4.22 -18.88 4.95
C ALA A 79 3.63 -17.49 5.28
N SER A 80 4.05 -16.43 4.59
CA SER A 80 3.51 -15.08 4.77
C SER A 80 2.08 -14.99 4.25
N LEU A 81 1.77 -15.60 3.10
CA LEU A 81 0.40 -15.65 2.59
C LEU A 81 -0.54 -16.42 3.52
N GLU A 82 -0.08 -17.53 4.09
CA GLU A 82 -0.85 -18.30 5.07
C GLU A 82 -1.12 -17.49 6.35
N LEU A 83 -0.10 -16.80 6.87
CA LEU A 83 -0.25 -15.89 8.01
C LEU A 83 -1.26 -14.78 7.70
N ASN A 84 -1.14 -14.15 6.53
CA ASN A 84 -2.00 -13.04 6.13
C ASN A 84 -3.45 -13.49 5.98
N ARG A 85 -3.67 -14.66 5.36
CA ARG A 85 -4.99 -15.32 5.26
C ARG A 85 -5.62 -15.52 6.63
N ALA A 86 -4.87 -16.06 7.58
CA ALA A 86 -5.37 -16.25 8.95
C ALA A 86 -5.73 -14.92 9.61
N ALA A 87 -4.90 -13.88 9.44
CA ALA A 87 -5.14 -12.55 10.02
C ALA A 87 -6.41 -11.88 9.48
N VAL A 88 -6.64 -11.92 8.16
CA VAL A 88 -7.85 -11.30 7.57
C VAL A 88 -9.11 -12.11 7.83
N ARG A 89 -8.99 -13.43 8.01
CA ARG A 89 -10.13 -14.29 8.35
C ARG A 89 -10.77 -13.88 9.66
N GLU A 90 -9.99 -13.41 10.64
CA GLU A 90 -10.52 -12.87 11.91
C GLU A 90 -11.45 -11.67 11.67
N VAL A 91 -11.17 -10.84 10.65
CA VAL A 91 -12.04 -9.72 10.28
C VAL A 91 -13.27 -10.21 9.52
N ALA A 92 -13.10 -11.12 8.56
CA ALA A 92 -14.20 -11.71 7.80
C ALA A 92 -15.21 -12.46 8.69
N GLU A 93 -14.72 -13.13 9.74
CA GLU A 93 -15.53 -13.79 10.77
C GLU A 93 -15.97 -12.85 11.90
N LYS A 94 -15.71 -11.54 11.76
CA LYS A 94 -16.15 -10.48 12.69
C LYS A 94 -15.57 -10.62 14.11
N ARG A 95 -14.47 -11.36 14.27
CA ARG A 95 -13.70 -11.53 15.51
C ARG A 95 -12.70 -10.37 15.74
N ALA A 96 -12.41 -9.59 14.70
CA ALA A 96 -11.58 -8.39 14.75
C ALA A 96 -12.13 -7.26 13.87
N LYS A 97 -11.79 -5.99 14.19
CA LYS A 97 -12.17 -4.81 13.39
C LYS A 97 -11.13 -4.46 12.31
N THR A 98 -9.89 -4.82 12.53
CA THR A 98 -8.75 -4.55 11.65
C THR A 98 -7.86 -5.78 11.59
N ALA A 99 -7.02 -5.85 10.55
CA ALA A 99 -5.99 -6.87 10.42
C ALA A 99 -4.63 -6.21 10.21
N VAL A 100 -3.57 -6.94 10.54
CA VAL A 100 -2.21 -6.58 10.12
C VAL A 100 -1.68 -7.75 9.29
N VAL A 101 -1.29 -7.48 8.05
CA VAL A 101 -0.71 -8.47 7.13
C VAL A 101 0.78 -8.24 6.98
N ALA A 102 1.55 -9.31 6.89
CA ALA A 102 2.99 -9.26 6.63
C ALA A 102 3.27 -8.77 5.22
N ALA A 103 4.27 -7.89 5.11
CA ALA A 103 4.89 -7.42 3.86
C ALA A 103 6.32 -7.99 3.79
N PRO A 104 6.53 -9.14 3.12
CA PRO A 104 7.81 -9.86 3.14
C PRO A 104 8.97 -9.06 2.54
N LEU A 105 8.70 -8.20 1.55
CA LEU A 105 9.75 -7.44 0.87
C LEU A 105 10.48 -6.49 1.82
N THR A 106 9.75 -5.86 2.75
CA THR A 106 10.26 -4.85 3.68
C THR A 106 10.42 -5.39 5.10
N GLY A 107 9.96 -6.62 5.38
CA GLY A 107 9.94 -7.19 6.72
C GLY A 107 9.00 -6.46 7.69
N SER A 108 7.99 -5.76 7.17
CA SER A 108 7.06 -4.94 7.95
C SER A 108 5.65 -5.53 8.00
N GLY A 109 4.77 -4.90 8.77
CA GLY A 109 3.33 -5.16 8.78
C GLY A 109 2.55 -4.04 8.10
N LEU A 110 1.45 -4.39 7.42
CA LEU A 110 0.51 -3.47 6.81
C LEU A 110 -0.82 -3.56 7.55
N THR A 111 -1.20 -2.46 8.19
CA THR A 111 -2.51 -2.35 8.82
C THR A 111 -3.58 -2.22 7.74
N LEU A 112 -4.63 -3.04 7.88
CA LEU A 112 -5.82 -3.04 7.06
C LEU A 112 -7.02 -2.62 7.90
N THR A 113 -7.78 -1.67 7.37
CA THR A 113 -9.16 -1.38 7.78
C THR A 113 -10.05 -2.59 7.50
N THR A 114 -11.29 -2.54 8.00
CA THR A 114 -12.27 -3.61 7.74
C THR A 114 -12.50 -3.83 6.24
N MET A 115 -12.71 -2.78 5.46
CA MET A 115 -12.96 -2.90 4.02
C MET A 115 -11.75 -3.50 3.29
N GLU A 116 -10.55 -3.01 3.59
CA GLU A 116 -9.32 -3.55 3.01
C GLU A 116 -9.11 -5.03 3.38
N ALA A 117 -9.38 -5.41 4.63
CA ALA A 117 -9.25 -6.79 5.07
C ALA A 117 -10.26 -7.73 4.38
N LEU A 118 -11.50 -7.28 4.12
CA LEU A 118 -12.49 -8.05 3.38
C LEU A 118 -12.13 -8.20 1.90
N VAL A 119 -11.61 -7.15 1.26
CA VAL A 119 -11.07 -7.23 -0.10
C VAL A 119 -9.89 -8.21 -0.15
N TYR A 120 -8.97 -8.10 0.81
CA TYR A 120 -7.84 -9.02 0.92
C TYR A 120 -8.32 -10.47 1.13
N ASP A 121 -9.29 -10.73 2.00
CA ASP A 121 -9.88 -12.06 2.23
C ASP A 121 -10.45 -12.66 0.93
N GLY A 122 -11.15 -11.86 0.11
CA GLY A 122 -11.65 -12.29 -1.19
C GLY A 122 -10.51 -12.76 -2.11
N LEU A 123 -9.46 -11.95 -2.26
CA LEU A 123 -8.28 -12.31 -3.06
C LEU A 123 -7.60 -13.57 -2.52
N ALA A 124 -7.46 -13.67 -1.19
CA ALA A 124 -6.90 -14.82 -0.50
C ALA A 124 -7.65 -16.13 -0.77
N ARG A 125 -8.96 -16.05 -1.01
CA ARG A 125 -9.87 -17.16 -1.36
C ARG A 125 -9.96 -17.43 -2.87
N GLY A 126 -9.25 -16.65 -3.69
CA GLY A 126 -9.23 -16.81 -5.15
C GLY A 126 -10.36 -16.08 -5.87
N VAL A 127 -11.04 -15.11 -5.22
CA VAL A 127 -11.92 -14.19 -5.94
C VAL A 127 -11.07 -13.42 -6.97
N PRO A 128 -11.51 -13.33 -8.25
CA PRO A 128 -10.79 -12.58 -9.26
C PRO A 128 -10.50 -11.16 -8.80
N ALA A 129 -9.30 -10.66 -9.15
CA ALA A 129 -8.89 -9.29 -8.84
C ALA A 129 -9.55 -8.28 -9.80
N GLU A 130 -10.89 -8.29 -9.79
CA GLU A 130 -11.78 -7.46 -10.60
C GLU A 130 -12.77 -6.77 -9.67
N LEU A 131 -13.00 -5.47 -9.87
CA LEU A 131 -13.84 -4.66 -8.98
C LEU A 131 -15.23 -5.27 -8.74
N PRO A 132 -15.99 -5.74 -9.76
CA PRO A 132 -17.31 -6.34 -9.53
C PRO A 132 -17.27 -7.61 -8.67
N ALA A 133 -16.26 -8.47 -8.88
CA ALA A 133 -16.13 -9.73 -8.14
C ALA A 133 -15.77 -9.47 -6.67
N LEU A 134 -14.85 -8.53 -6.43
CA LEU A 134 -14.46 -8.14 -5.07
C LEU A 134 -15.61 -7.42 -4.34
N LEU A 135 -16.36 -6.57 -5.03
CA LEU A 135 -17.53 -5.90 -4.45
C LEU A 135 -18.58 -6.93 -4.01
N ALA A 136 -18.91 -7.89 -4.87
CA ALA A 136 -19.86 -8.96 -4.55
C ALA A 136 -19.41 -9.80 -3.34
N HIS A 137 -18.11 -10.09 -3.22
CA HIS A 137 -17.55 -10.78 -2.04
C HIS A 137 -17.73 -9.97 -0.75
N VAL A 138 -17.37 -8.68 -0.78
CA VAL A 138 -17.48 -7.80 0.39
C VAL A 138 -18.95 -7.61 0.80
N GLU A 139 -19.86 -7.41 -0.16
CA GLU A 139 -21.29 -7.34 0.10
C GLU A 139 -21.83 -8.62 0.75
N ALA A 140 -21.40 -9.80 0.30
CA ALA A 140 -21.81 -11.07 0.89
C ALA A 140 -21.31 -11.23 2.35
N CYS A 141 -20.06 -10.86 2.62
CA CYS A 141 -19.49 -10.87 3.98
C CYS A 141 -20.26 -9.95 4.93
N MET A 142 -20.73 -8.81 4.42
CA MET A 142 -21.49 -7.84 5.20
C MET A 142 -22.96 -8.19 5.36
N ALA A 143 -23.62 -8.76 4.34
CA ALA A 143 -25.03 -9.13 4.39
C ALA A 143 -25.35 -10.16 5.48
N ALA A 144 -24.34 -10.95 5.89
CA ALA A 144 -24.49 -12.00 6.89
C ALA A 144 -24.90 -11.51 8.29
N ASP A 145 -24.65 -10.24 8.67
CA ASP A 145 -25.25 -9.62 9.87
C ASP A 145 -25.32 -8.10 9.70
N ALA A 146 -26.36 -7.47 10.25
CA ALA A 146 -26.56 -6.02 10.23
C ALA A 146 -25.52 -5.25 11.07
N VAL A 147 -24.23 -5.36 10.76
CA VAL A 147 -23.16 -4.56 11.35
C VAL A 147 -23.38 -3.12 10.88
N PRO A 148 -23.66 -2.19 11.79
CA PRO A 148 -23.88 -0.80 11.40
C PRO A 148 -22.58 -0.20 10.88
N LEU A 149 -22.60 0.24 9.62
CA LEU A 149 -21.50 1.02 9.06
C LEU A 149 -21.47 2.41 9.69
N MET A 150 -20.27 2.92 9.88
CA MET A 150 -20.02 4.24 10.43
C MET A 150 -19.24 5.07 9.40
N ARG A 151 -19.66 6.32 9.17
CA ARG A 151 -18.90 7.34 8.42
C ARG A 151 -18.80 8.58 9.29
N ASP A 152 -17.59 9.08 9.47
CA ASP A 152 -17.32 10.27 10.31
C ASP A 152 -17.92 10.20 11.71
N GLY A 153 -17.89 9.01 12.31
CA GLY A 153 -18.45 8.75 13.65
C GLY A 153 -19.98 8.69 13.72
N LYS A 154 -20.67 8.79 12.57
CA LYS A 154 -22.13 8.65 12.48
C LYS A 154 -22.50 7.30 11.89
N ARG A 155 -23.51 6.67 12.49
CA ARG A 155 -24.11 5.44 11.97
C ARG A 155 -24.87 5.76 10.68
N MET A 156 -24.62 5.00 9.63
CA MET A 156 -25.44 5.05 8.41
C MET A 156 -26.79 4.41 8.71
N GLU A 157 -27.87 5.12 8.40
CA GLU A 157 -29.22 4.71 8.78
C GLU A 157 -29.95 3.97 7.67
N ASN A 158 -29.57 4.19 6.41
CA ASN A 158 -30.22 3.58 5.25
C ASN A 158 -29.29 2.62 4.50
N ALA A 159 -29.89 1.61 3.85
CA ALA A 159 -29.16 0.55 3.16
C ALA A 159 -28.46 1.04 1.88
N GLU A 160 -28.94 2.13 1.27
CA GLU A 160 -28.38 2.70 0.05
C GLU A 160 -27.05 3.43 0.32
N GLU A 161 -27.01 4.24 1.37
CA GLU A 161 -25.82 4.90 1.90
C GLU A 161 -24.77 3.86 2.33
N ALA A 162 -25.21 2.80 3.00
CA ALA A 162 -24.33 1.70 3.37
C ALA A 162 -23.69 1.03 2.14
N ARG A 163 -24.49 0.73 1.11
CA ARG A 163 -23.99 0.15 -0.15
C ARG A 163 -23.06 1.11 -0.91
N ALA A 164 -23.39 2.40 -0.93
CA ALA A 164 -22.56 3.42 -1.57
C ALA A 164 -21.19 3.50 -0.88
N ALA A 165 -21.15 3.50 0.45
CA ALA A 165 -19.91 3.55 1.22
C ALA A 165 -19.04 2.30 1.03
N VAL A 166 -19.66 1.11 0.93
CA VAL A 166 -18.93 -0.13 0.59
C VAL A 166 -18.31 -0.02 -0.80
N THR A 167 -19.10 0.39 -1.79
CA THR A 167 -18.63 0.56 -3.16
C THR A 167 -17.43 1.53 -3.22
N GLU A 168 -17.55 2.69 -2.56
CA GLU A 168 -16.49 3.69 -2.45
C GLU A 168 -15.23 3.10 -1.81
N GLY A 169 -15.37 2.39 -0.68
CA GLY A 169 -14.24 1.79 0.03
C GLY A 169 -13.55 0.68 -0.77
N VAL A 170 -14.31 -0.19 -1.43
CA VAL A 170 -13.77 -1.27 -2.27
C VAL A 170 -13.07 -0.70 -3.49
N GLN A 171 -13.67 0.29 -4.16
CA GLN A 171 -13.05 0.96 -5.31
C GLN A 171 -11.74 1.65 -4.91
N TRP A 172 -11.73 2.41 -3.82
CA TRP A 172 -10.51 3.04 -3.34
C TRP A 172 -9.42 2.02 -3.02
N CYS A 173 -9.78 0.92 -2.35
CA CYS A 173 -8.87 -0.17 -2.05
C CYS A 173 -8.30 -0.82 -3.33
N PHE A 174 -9.16 -1.04 -4.33
CA PHE A 174 -8.78 -1.62 -5.62
C PHE A 174 -7.77 -0.74 -6.37
N GLU A 175 -8.01 0.57 -6.41
CA GLU A 175 -7.17 1.53 -7.14
C GLU A 175 -5.85 1.84 -6.42
N ASN A 176 -5.87 1.94 -5.08
CA ASN A 176 -4.76 2.51 -4.31
C ASN A 176 -3.97 1.47 -3.50
N ARG A 177 -4.65 0.44 -2.97
CA ARG A 177 -4.04 -0.51 -2.02
C ARG A 177 -3.61 -1.80 -2.68
N LEU A 178 -4.40 -2.29 -3.63
CA LEU A 178 -4.08 -3.52 -4.35
C LEU A 178 -2.72 -3.47 -5.07
N PRO A 179 -2.36 -2.41 -5.83
CA PRO A 179 -1.04 -2.32 -6.45
C PRO A 179 0.08 -2.33 -5.40
N MET A 180 -0.14 -1.64 -4.29
CA MET A 180 0.82 -1.51 -3.20
C MET A 180 1.05 -2.86 -2.48
N TRP A 181 0.01 -3.68 -2.26
CA TRP A 181 0.16 -5.04 -1.72
C TRP A 181 0.96 -5.96 -2.64
N ARG A 182 0.73 -5.89 -3.96
CA ARG A 182 1.52 -6.64 -4.95
C ARG A 182 2.98 -6.24 -4.94
N GLN A 183 3.26 -4.93 -4.93
CA GLN A 183 4.62 -4.41 -4.91
C GLN A 183 5.40 -4.85 -3.65
N MET A 184 4.72 -5.02 -2.52
CA MET A 184 5.34 -5.47 -1.26
C MET A 184 5.38 -6.99 -1.08
N GLY A 185 4.85 -7.76 -2.03
CA GLY A 185 4.74 -9.22 -1.93
C GLY A 185 3.77 -9.68 -0.84
N ALA A 186 2.80 -8.83 -0.47
CA ALA A 186 1.80 -9.15 0.52
C ALA A 186 0.68 -10.02 -0.07
N ILE A 187 0.53 -10.08 -1.40
CA ILE A 187 -0.37 -10.96 -2.16
C ILE A 187 0.31 -11.50 -3.40
#